data_AF-A0A8J9YHG3-F1
#
_entry.id   AF-A0A8J9YHG3-F1
#
_cell.length_a   1.000
_cell.length_b   1.000
_cell.length_c   1.000
_cell.angle_alpha   90.00
_cell.angle_beta   90.00
_cell.angle_gamma   90.00
#
_symmetry.space_group_name_H-M   'P 1'
#
loop_
_entity.id
_entity.type
_entity.pdbx_description
1 polymer ?
#
loop_
_entity_poly.entity_id
_entity_poly.type
_entity_poly.pdbx_seq_one_letter_code
_entity_poly.pdbx_strand_id
1 'polypeptide(L)'
;MMCVLIINVLLSLLISVSSEETCGSNEVLENCSRNCSYDNCPKDRFSDEAPCDKSGDCPPPACKCSFNYRRASNGTCIPTTDCPPFECPENEIYNPCPPSCPTDDCSNALLDVTCPILFVLSCTPSCRCIEGFYRNDGICVPYEECPQFKGQR
;
A
#
# COMPACT_ATOMS: atom_id res chain seq x y z
N MET A 1 25.81 -29.64 -50.31
CA MET A 1 24.96 -28.42 -50.32
C MET A 1 23.78 -28.47 -49.35
N MET A 2 23.12 -29.61 -49.13
CA MET A 2 22.03 -29.73 -48.13
C MET A 2 22.49 -29.57 -46.67
N CYS A 3 23.72 -29.94 -46.30
CA CYS A 3 24.18 -29.85 -44.90
C CYS A 3 24.43 -28.41 -44.41
N VAL A 4 24.74 -27.46 -45.31
CA VAL A 4 24.99 -26.05 -44.93
C VAL A 4 23.68 -25.32 -44.61
N LEU A 5 22.58 -25.73 -45.24
CA LEU A 5 21.24 -25.20 -44.96
C LEU A 5 20.73 -25.64 -43.57
N ILE A 6 21.03 -26.89 -43.16
CA ILE A 6 20.59 -27.44 -41.87
C ILE A 6 21.32 -26.78 -40.70
N ILE A 7 22.61 -26.46 -40.85
CA ILE A 7 23.42 -25.79 -39.82
C ILE A 7 22.92 -24.35 -39.58
N ASN A 8 22.55 -23.62 -40.65
CA ASN A 8 22.04 -22.25 -40.53
C ASN A 8 20.63 -22.20 -39.91
N VAL A 9 19.78 -23.21 -40.15
CA VAL A 9 18.45 -23.30 -39.55
C VAL A 9 18.52 -23.67 -38.06
N LEU A 10 19.48 -24.51 -37.65
CA LEU A 10 19.71 -24.83 -36.24
C LEU A 10 20.30 -23.65 -35.45
N LEU A 11 21.12 -22.81 -36.10
CA LEU A 11 21.69 -21.62 -35.48
C LEU A 11 20.67 -20.49 -35.32
N SER A 12 19.70 -20.37 -36.23
CA SER A 12 18.60 -19.38 -36.12
C SER A 12 17.49 -19.79 -35.14
N LEU A 13 17.36 -21.08 -34.83
CA LEU A 13 16.46 -21.60 -33.78
C LEU A 13 16.96 -21.35 -32.34
N LEU A 14 18.21 -20.89 -32.16
CA LEU A 14 18.77 -20.54 -30.85
C LEU A 14 18.52 -19.08 -30.44
N ILE A 15 17.96 -18.24 -31.33
CA ILE A 15 17.79 -16.80 -31.08
C ILE A 15 16.32 -16.42 -31.06
N SER A 16 15.61 -16.92 -30.06
CA SER A 16 14.46 -16.21 -29.48
C SER A 16 14.20 -16.71 -28.07
N VAL A 17 15.25 -16.72 -27.22
CA VAL A 17 15.01 -16.73 -25.77
C VAL A 17 14.61 -15.30 -25.41
N SER A 18 13.33 -14.97 -25.56
CA SER A 18 12.78 -13.86 -24.80
C SER A 18 12.86 -14.30 -23.35
N SER A 19 13.75 -13.69 -22.57
CA SER A 19 13.67 -13.79 -21.12
C SER A 19 12.27 -13.30 -20.75
N GLU A 20 11.36 -14.22 -20.40
CA GLU A 20 10.18 -13.82 -19.66
C GLU A 20 10.73 -13.16 -18.39
N GLU A 21 10.60 -11.83 -18.31
CA GLU A 21 10.94 -11.06 -17.12
C GLU A 21 9.97 -11.54 -16.03
N THR A 22 10.44 -12.53 -15.28
CA THR A 22 9.67 -13.17 -14.22
C THR A 22 9.94 -12.40 -12.94
N CYS A 23 8.87 -11.92 -12.31
CA CYS A 23 8.96 -11.24 -11.03
C CYS A 23 9.12 -12.24 -9.88
N GLY A 24 9.63 -11.74 -8.74
CA GLY A 24 9.80 -12.53 -7.54
C GLY A 24 8.49 -12.94 -6.89
N SER A 25 8.59 -13.63 -5.76
CA SER A 25 7.41 -13.98 -4.96
C SER A 25 6.65 -12.73 -4.51
N ASN A 26 5.33 -12.75 -4.68
CA ASN A 26 4.42 -11.64 -4.37
C ASN A 26 4.71 -10.34 -5.14
N GLU A 27 5.24 -10.47 -6.36
CA GLU A 27 5.43 -9.36 -7.28
C GLU A 27 4.70 -9.61 -8.61
N VAL A 28 4.31 -8.52 -9.24
CA VAL A 28 3.71 -8.48 -10.58
C VAL A 28 4.52 -7.54 -11.47
N LEU A 29 4.67 -7.91 -12.74
CA LEU A 29 5.30 -7.05 -13.73
C LEU A 29 4.33 -5.90 -14.05
N GLU A 30 4.74 -4.67 -13.76
CA GLU A 30 3.93 -3.49 -14.03
C GLU A 30 4.62 -2.64 -15.12
N ASN A 31 3.84 -2.25 -16.13
CA ASN A 31 4.30 -1.34 -17.16
C ASN A 31 4.32 0.11 -16.63
N CYS A 32 5.35 0.88 -16.97
CA CYS A 32 5.57 2.21 -16.42
C CYS A 32 5.62 2.25 -14.87
N SER A 33 6.10 1.18 -14.24
CA SER A 33 6.18 1.10 -12.78
C SER A 33 7.12 2.16 -12.22
N ARG A 34 6.67 2.86 -11.18
CA ARG A 34 7.47 3.84 -10.44
C ARG A 34 7.61 3.39 -9.01
N ASN A 35 8.74 3.72 -8.39
CA ASN A 35 9.02 3.44 -7.00
C ASN A 35 8.45 4.58 -6.14
N CYS A 36 7.17 4.47 -5.78
CA CYS A 36 6.51 5.41 -4.88
C CYS A 36 6.77 5.01 -3.42
N SER A 37 6.73 5.97 -2.49
CA SER A 37 6.95 5.68 -1.07
C SER A 37 5.96 4.65 -0.50
N TYR A 38 4.69 4.73 -0.91
CA TYR A 38 3.64 3.79 -0.51
C TYR A 38 3.81 2.35 -1.06
N ASP A 39 4.81 2.11 -1.92
CA ASP A 39 5.16 0.75 -2.38
C ASP A 39 6.03 -0.01 -1.37
N ASN A 40 6.52 0.69 -0.35
CA ASN A 40 7.37 0.17 0.70
C ASN A 40 6.63 0.19 2.04
N CYS A 41 7.02 -0.68 2.97
CA CYS A 41 6.51 -0.58 4.34
C CYS A 41 6.87 0.80 4.92
N PRO A 42 5.91 1.49 5.55
CA PRO A 42 6.12 2.83 6.06
C PRO A 42 7.15 2.80 7.21
N LYS A 43 7.89 3.88 7.35
CA LYS A 43 8.84 4.07 8.48
C LYS A 43 8.29 5.05 9.52
N ASP A 44 7.34 5.87 9.11
CA ASP A 44 6.67 6.89 9.90
C ASP A 44 5.29 7.19 9.31
N ARG A 45 4.52 8.04 9.99
CA ARG A 45 3.17 8.43 9.58
C ARG A 45 3.09 9.22 8.27
N PHE A 46 4.21 9.75 7.77
CA PHE A 46 4.27 10.58 6.57
C PHE A 46 4.77 9.83 5.34
N SER A 47 5.18 8.57 5.51
CA SER A 47 5.77 7.76 4.44
C SER A 47 4.87 7.68 3.21
N ASP A 48 3.56 7.58 3.40
CA ASP A 48 2.58 7.49 2.31
C ASP A 48 2.11 8.85 1.77
N GLU A 49 2.41 9.95 2.47
CA GLU A 49 2.05 11.32 2.04
C GLU A 49 3.00 11.87 0.97
N ALA A 50 4.18 11.26 0.84
CA ALA A 50 5.17 11.66 -0.15
C ALA A 50 4.57 11.61 -1.58
N PRO A 51 4.58 12.74 -2.31
CA PRO A 51 4.07 12.77 -3.68
C PRO A 51 4.81 11.76 -4.55
N CYS A 52 4.06 10.93 -5.28
CA CYS A 52 4.66 10.11 -6.32
C CYS A 52 4.52 10.80 -7.67
N ASP A 53 5.64 11.34 -8.16
CA ASP A 53 5.68 12.00 -9.47
C ASP A 53 5.41 10.97 -10.57
N LYS A 54 4.27 11.13 -11.24
CA LYS A 54 3.88 10.32 -12.39
C LYS A 54 4.05 11.04 -13.73
N SER A 55 4.73 12.19 -13.74
CA SER A 55 5.02 12.94 -14.95
C SER A 55 6.23 12.36 -15.71
N GLY A 56 6.41 12.83 -16.95
CA GLY A 56 7.51 12.41 -17.82
C GLY A 56 7.31 11.08 -18.53
N ASP A 57 8.38 10.63 -19.19
CA ASP A 57 8.39 9.40 -19.96
C ASP A 57 8.20 8.17 -19.08
N CYS A 58 7.53 7.17 -19.64
CA CYS A 58 7.29 5.89 -18.99
C CYS A 58 8.62 5.13 -18.82
N PRO A 59 9.00 4.75 -17.59
CA PRO A 59 10.17 3.88 -17.39
C PRO A 59 9.89 2.48 -17.95
N PRO A 60 10.94 1.68 -18.22
CA PRO A 60 10.78 0.28 -18.59
C PRO A 60 9.92 -0.48 -17.57
N PRO A 61 9.24 -1.57 -17.99
CA PRO A 61 8.51 -2.44 -17.08
C PRO A 61 9.38 -2.89 -15.90
N ALA A 62 8.82 -2.93 -14.70
CA ALA A 62 9.52 -3.38 -13.51
C ALA A 62 8.58 -4.14 -12.56
N CYS A 63 9.17 -4.96 -11.69
CA CYS A 63 8.43 -5.74 -10.71
C CYS A 63 7.97 -4.87 -9.54
N LYS A 64 6.67 -4.94 -9.24
CA LYS A 64 6.04 -4.26 -8.12
C LYS A 64 5.39 -5.27 -7.20
N CYS A 65 5.38 -5.00 -5.90
CA CYS A 65 4.63 -5.84 -4.98
C CYS A 65 3.17 -5.96 -5.43
N SER A 66 2.62 -7.16 -5.32
CA SER A 66 1.22 -7.46 -5.59
C SER A 66 0.28 -6.60 -4.74
N PHE A 67 -0.99 -6.54 -5.13
CA PHE A 67 -2.03 -5.86 -4.36
C PHE A 67 -2.04 -6.33 -2.89
N ASN A 68 -2.06 -5.38 -1.95
CA ASN A 68 -1.93 -5.58 -0.50
C ASN A 68 -0.60 -6.23 -0.04
N TYR A 69 0.47 -6.06 -0.83
CA TYR A 69 1.84 -6.31 -0.40
C TYR A 69 2.68 -5.04 -0.48
N ARG A 70 3.66 -4.92 0.41
CA ARG A 70 4.63 -3.83 0.42
C ARG A 70 6.04 -4.37 0.58
N ARG A 71 7.00 -3.65 0.01
CA ARG A 71 8.42 -3.99 0.10
C ARG A 71 8.94 -3.71 1.51
N ALA A 72 9.41 -4.76 2.18
CA ALA A 72 10.10 -4.65 3.46
C ALA A 72 11.54 -4.14 3.27
N SER A 73 12.21 -3.76 4.36
CA SER A 73 13.59 -3.24 4.34
C SER A 73 14.64 -4.23 3.82
N ASN A 74 14.36 -5.53 3.87
CA ASN A 74 15.18 -6.60 3.30
C ASN A 74 14.93 -6.84 1.80
N GLY A 75 14.03 -6.07 1.17
CA GLY A 75 13.68 -6.17 -0.24
C GLY A 75 12.55 -7.14 -0.58
N THR A 76 12.02 -7.92 0.37
CA THR A 76 10.93 -8.87 0.09
C THR A 76 9.57 -8.18 0.12
N CYS A 77 8.67 -8.53 -0.81
CA CYS A 77 7.27 -8.14 -0.73
C CYS A 77 6.54 -9.02 0.31
N ILE A 78 6.10 -8.38 1.39
CA ILE A 78 5.34 -9.00 2.49
C ILE A 78 3.91 -8.47 2.50
N PRO A 79 2.93 -9.20 3.08
CA PRO A 79 1.58 -8.66 3.26
C PRO A 79 1.64 -7.31 3.96
N THR A 80 0.85 -6.33 3.53
CA THR A 80 0.83 -5.00 4.15
C THR A 80 0.51 -5.06 5.65
N THR A 81 -0.29 -6.05 6.06
CA THR A 81 -0.61 -6.35 7.46
C THR A 81 0.60 -6.74 8.31
N ASP A 82 1.67 -7.20 7.66
CA ASP A 82 2.91 -7.66 8.31
C ASP A 82 4.00 -6.59 8.28
N CYS A 83 3.70 -5.39 7.75
CA CYS A 83 4.62 -4.27 7.82
C CYS A 83 4.93 -3.92 9.29
N PRO A 84 6.21 -3.66 9.63
CA PRO A 84 6.58 -3.33 10.99
C PRO A 84 5.92 -2.03 11.44
N PRO A 85 5.46 -1.95 12.71
CA PRO A 85 4.83 -0.75 13.23
C PRO A 85 5.85 0.39 13.36
N PHE A 86 5.34 1.61 13.27
CA PHE A 86 6.07 2.84 13.62
C PHE A 86 5.38 3.56 14.77
N GLU A 87 6.06 4.54 15.37
CA GLU A 87 5.52 5.29 16.51
C GLU A 87 4.38 6.23 16.08
N CYS A 88 3.24 6.09 16.74
CA CYS A 88 2.10 6.98 16.57
C CYS A 88 2.09 8.10 17.62
N PRO A 89 1.41 9.23 17.33
CA PRO A 89 1.18 10.29 18.32
C PRO A 89 0.44 9.78 19.57
N GLU A 90 0.32 10.66 20.56
CA GLU A 90 -0.44 10.38 21.78
C GLU A 90 -1.89 10.00 21.45
N ASN A 91 -2.43 9.02 22.19
CA ASN A 91 -3.78 8.46 22.00
C ASN A 91 -4.04 7.84 20.62
N GLU A 92 -2.98 7.45 19.92
CA GLU A 92 -3.05 6.75 18.64
C GLU A 92 -2.30 5.42 18.68
N ILE A 93 -2.75 4.46 17.88
CA ILE A 93 -2.13 3.14 17.68
C ILE A 93 -1.91 2.88 16.20
N TYR A 94 -0.77 2.27 15.87
CA TYR A 94 -0.48 1.84 14.50
C TYR A 94 -1.45 0.73 14.09
N ASN A 95 -2.07 0.91 12.93
CA ASN A 95 -2.88 -0.10 12.28
C ASN A 95 -2.37 -0.30 10.84
N PRO A 96 -1.89 -1.49 10.46
CA PRO A 96 -1.35 -1.73 9.12
C PRO A 96 -2.45 -1.83 8.05
N CYS A 97 -3.70 -2.07 8.43
CA CYS A 97 -4.83 -2.13 7.51
C CYS A 97 -6.10 -1.62 8.23
N PRO A 98 -6.18 -0.31 8.51
CA PRO A 98 -7.32 0.26 9.20
C PRO A 98 -8.58 0.11 8.35
N PRO A 99 -9.74 -0.16 8.97
CA PRO A 99 -10.99 -0.21 8.23
C PRO A 99 -11.33 1.21 7.72
N SER A 100 -11.92 1.28 6.53
CA SER A 100 -12.39 2.56 5.97
C SER A 100 -13.57 3.14 6.75
N CYS A 101 -14.27 2.31 7.52
CA CYS A 101 -15.36 2.73 8.38
C CYS A 101 -15.49 1.80 9.61
N PRO A 102 -16.08 2.27 10.72
CA PRO A 102 -16.26 3.69 11.03
C PRO A 102 -14.92 4.43 11.01
N THR A 103 -14.94 5.71 10.62
CA THR A 103 -13.77 6.56 10.82
C THR A 103 -13.66 6.89 12.30
N ASP A 104 -12.47 7.26 12.74
CA ASP A 104 -12.22 7.72 14.11
C ASP A 104 -12.39 9.25 14.23
N ASP A 105 -13.09 9.92 13.31
CA ASP A 105 -13.36 11.36 13.42
C ASP A 105 -14.47 11.66 14.43
N CYS A 106 -14.34 12.78 15.15
CA CYS A 106 -15.39 13.25 16.06
C CYS A 106 -16.75 13.38 15.36
N SER A 107 -16.82 13.76 14.07
CA SER A 107 -18.08 13.87 13.33
C SER A 107 -18.88 12.55 13.25
N ASN A 108 -18.21 11.40 13.41
CA ASN A 108 -18.81 10.07 13.34
C ASN A 108 -18.91 9.35 14.69
N ALA A 109 -18.44 9.97 15.78
CA ALA A 109 -18.28 9.30 17.07
C ALA A 109 -19.58 8.82 17.74
N LEU A 110 -20.73 9.37 17.32
CA LEU A 110 -22.07 9.03 17.82
C LEU A 110 -22.82 8.02 16.95
N LEU A 111 -22.28 7.68 15.78
CA LEU A 111 -22.98 6.90 14.79
C LEU A 111 -22.62 5.42 14.96
N ASP A 112 -23.63 4.57 15.16
CA ASP A 112 -23.48 3.13 14.99
C ASP A 112 -23.41 2.83 13.48
N VAL A 113 -22.26 3.12 12.88
CA VAL A 113 -22.05 3.03 11.43
C VAL A 113 -21.88 1.56 11.06
N THR A 114 -22.92 0.97 10.48
CA THR A 114 -22.77 -0.30 9.79
C THR A 114 -22.03 -0.08 8.48
N CYS A 115 -20.86 -0.70 8.37
CA CYS A 115 -20.03 -0.67 7.16
C CYS A 115 -20.57 -1.60 6.08
N PRO A 116 -20.98 -1.09 4.91
CA PRO A 116 -21.24 -1.96 3.79
C PRO A 116 -19.91 -2.53 3.28
N ILE A 117 -19.70 -3.85 3.47
CA ILE A 117 -18.55 -4.57 2.90
C ILE A 117 -18.80 -4.76 1.40
N LEU A 118 -18.71 -3.69 0.62
CA LEU A 118 -18.97 -3.71 -0.83
C LEU A 118 -17.69 -3.78 -1.67
N PHE A 119 -16.50 -3.58 -1.09
CA PHE A 119 -15.27 -3.44 -1.86
C PHE A 119 -14.06 -4.14 -1.22
N VAL A 120 -13.14 -4.58 -2.09
CA VAL A 120 -11.82 -5.08 -1.69
C VAL A 120 -11.04 -3.91 -1.07
N LEU A 121 -10.68 -4.03 0.20
CA LEU A 121 -9.97 -2.99 0.94
C LEU A 121 -8.49 -2.98 0.55
N SER A 122 -8.01 -1.84 0.04
CA SER A 122 -6.59 -1.57 -0.05
C SER A 122 -6.08 -1.23 1.34
N CYS A 123 -5.13 -1.99 1.85
CA CYS A 123 -4.52 -1.71 3.14
C CYS A 123 -3.58 -0.51 3.03
N THR A 124 -3.90 0.55 3.77
CA THR A 124 -3.06 1.74 3.90
C THR A 124 -2.68 1.88 5.36
N PRO A 125 -1.47 1.45 5.76
CA PRO A 125 -1.01 1.59 7.13
C PRO A 125 -1.09 3.03 7.62
N SER A 126 -1.65 3.23 8.81
CA SER A 126 -1.74 4.56 9.41
C SER A 126 -1.89 4.48 10.93
N CYS A 127 -1.82 5.64 11.59
CA CYS A 127 -2.21 5.75 12.99
C CYS A 127 -3.73 5.94 13.10
N ARG A 128 -4.33 5.23 14.06
CA ARG A 128 -5.76 5.33 14.40
C ARG A 128 -5.90 5.73 15.85
N CYS A 129 -6.92 6.52 16.19
CA CYS A 129 -7.23 6.80 17.59
C CYS A 129 -7.46 5.49 18.33
N ILE A 130 -6.99 5.42 19.58
CA ILE A 130 -7.28 4.29 20.46
C ILE A 130 -8.78 4.28 20.82
N GLU A 131 -9.27 3.15 21.34
CA GLU A 131 -10.67 2.99 21.73
C GLU A 131 -11.13 4.09 22.71
N GLY A 132 -12.29 4.71 22.44
CA GLY A 132 -12.84 5.82 23.23
C GLY A 132 -12.30 7.20 22.87
N PHE A 133 -11.33 7.29 21.95
CA PHE A 133 -10.78 8.55 21.45
C PHE A 133 -11.17 8.78 19.99
N TYR A 134 -11.33 10.05 19.63
CA TYR A 134 -11.76 10.47 18.31
C TYR A 134 -10.99 11.71 17.86
N ARG A 135 -10.73 11.80 16.55
CA ARG A 135 -9.93 12.84 15.92
C ARG A 135 -10.74 14.13 15.84
N ASN A 136 -10.22 15.17 16.47
CA ASN A 136 -10.67 16.54 16.39
C ASN A 136 -9.48 17.39 15.93
N ASP A 137 -9.59 18.03 14.77
CA ASP A 137 -8.51 18.86 14.18
C ASP A 137 -7.15 18.15 14.14
N GLY A 138 -7.15 16.87 13.79
CA GLY A 138 -5.94 16.05 13.66
C GLY A 138 -5.46 15.38 14.95
N ILE A 139 -6.04 15.71 16.10
CA ILE A 139 -5.63 15.18 17.42
C ILE A 139 -6.71 14.25 17.96
N CYS A 140 -6.31 13.06 18.45
CA CYS A 140 -7.22 12.15 19.12
C CYS A 140 -7.51 12.63 20.56
N VAL A 141 -8.76 13.00 20.82
CA VAL A 141 -9.26 13.46 22.12
C VAL A 141 -10.28 12.47 22.68
N PRO A 142 -10.49 12.41 24.01
CA PRO A 142 -11.57 11.62 24.58
C PRO A 142 -12.91 11.99 23.95
N TYR A 143 -13.78 11.00 23.76
CA TYR A 143 -15.10 11.19 23.17
C TYR A 143 -15.90 12.39 23.73
N GLU A 144 -15.83 12.62 25.05
CA GLU A 144 -16.53 13.71 25.74
C GLU A 144 -16.04 15.12 25.33
N GLU A 145 -14.85 15.21 24.74
CA GLU A 145 -14.26 16.48 24.28
C GLU A 145 -14.66 16.82 22.86
N CYS A 146 -15.27 15.89 22.12
CA CYS A 146 -15.73 16.13 20.76
C CYS A 146 -16.80 17.23 20.71
N PRO A 147 -16.79 18.10 19.67
CA PRO A 147 -17.70 19.25 19.57
C PRO A 147 -19.19 18.89 19.65
N GLN A 148 -19.60 17.77 19.05
CA GLN A 148 -20.99 17.33 19.03
C GLN A 148 -21.51 16.90 20.42
N PHE A 149 -20.63 16.43 21.30
CA PHE A 149 -21.00 16.06 22.67
C PHE A 149 -21.30 17.31 23.53
N LYS A 150 -20.56 18.40 23.30
CA LYS A 150 -20.78 19.68 24.02
C LYS A 150 -22.14 20.32 23.73
N GLY A 151 -22.75 20.01 22.59
CA GLY A 151 -24.10 20.49 22.21
C GLY A 151 -25.26 19.67 22.76
N GLN A 152 -25.00 18.57 23.48
CA GLN A 152 -26.02 17.70 24.08
C GLN A 152 -26.14 17.87 25.61
N ARG A 153 -25.44 18.85 26.20
CA ARG A 153 -25.55 19.22 27.62
C ARG A 153 -26.49 20.40 27.83
#